data_AF-A0A6S7AQF3-F1
#
_entry.id   AF-A0A6S7AQF3-F1
#
_cell.length_a   1.000
_cell.length_b   1.000
_cell.length_c   1.000
_cell.angle_alpha   90.00
_cell.angle_beta   90.00
_cell.angle_gamma   90.00
#
_symmetry.space_group_name_H-M   'P 1'
#
loop_
_entity.id
_entity.type
_entity.pdbx_description
1 polymer ?
#
loop_
_entity_poly.entity_id
_entity_poly.type
_entity_poly.pdbx_seq_one_letter_code
_entity_poly.pdbx_strand_id
1 'polypeptide(L)'
;MERDLELKNKQALLDVVRNVIPDSVHCVYTRQSAPLGLGHAVLSAASIIGNEPFAVLLADDMIDAEMPVIGEMIKNCARIPR
;
A
#
# COMPACT_ATOMS: atom_id res chain seq x y z
N MET A 1 -7.61 -21.01 -9.61
CA MET A 1 -7.86 -19.56 -9.40
C MET A 1 -7.41 -18.68 -10.57
N GLU A 2 -6.15 -18.53 -11.01
CA GLU A 2 -5.90 -17.82 -12.31
C GLU A 2 -6.07 -18.74 -13.52
N ARG A 3 -5.56 -19.97 -13.40
CA ARG A 3 -5.65 -21.03 -14.42
C ARG A 3 -7.07 -21.30 -14.89
N ASP A 4 -8.06 -21.15 -14.00
CA ASP A 4 -9.47 -21.34 -14.34
C ASP A 4 -10.03 -20.18 -15.17
N LEU A 5 -9.51 -18.96 -14.99
CA LEU A 5 -9.87 -17.79 -15.79
C LEU A 5 -9.27 -17.89 -17.19
N GLU A 6 -8.02 -18.36 -17.30
CA GLU A 6 -7.36 -18.67 -18.57
C GLU A 6 -8.14 -19.72 -19.37
N LEU A 7 -8.48 -20.85 -18.73
CA LEU A 7 -9.24 -21.93 -19.36
C LEU A 7 -10.64 -21.49 -19.81
N LYS A 8 -11.24 -20.52 -19.10
CA LYS A 8 -12.55 -19.95 -19.43
C LYS A 8 -12.47 -18.71 -20.32
N ASN A 9 -11.28 -18.37 -20.82
CA ASN A 9 -11.02 -17.23 -21.72
C ASN A 9 -11.50 -15.88 -21.16
N LYS A 10 -11.47 -15.73 -19.82
CA LYS A 10 -11.93 -14.53 -19.10
C LYS A 10 -10.81 -13.50 -18.98
N GLN A 11 -10.30 -13.04 -20.12
CA GLN A 11 -9.09 -12.21 -20.18
C GLN A 11 -9.18 -10.94 -19.33
N ALA A 12 -10.30 -10.21 -19.38
CA ALA A 12 -10.47 -8.98 -18.59
C ALA A 12 -10.35 -9.22 -17.07
N LEU A 13 -10.87 -10.34 -16.57
CA LEU A 13 -10.76 -10.68 -15.14
C LEU A 13 -9.36 -11.17 -14.78
N LEU A 14 -8.71 -11.89 -15.69
CA LEU A 14 -7.32 -12.30 -15.53
C LEU A 14 -6.39 -11.09 -15.44
N ASP A 15 -6.62 -10.08 -16.27
CA ASP A 15 -5.86 -8.84 -16.27
C ASP A 15 -6.06 -8.07 -14.95
N VAL A 16 -7.28 -8.03 -14.41
CA VAL A 16 -7.53 -7.42 -13.08
C VAL A 16 -6.74 -8.14 -11.99
N VAL A 17 -6.76 -9.48 -11.96
CA VAL A 17 -6.06 -10.26 -10.92
C VAL A 17 -4.54 -10.07 -11.01
N ARG A 18 -3.99 -10.10 -12.22
CA ARG A 18 -2.55 -9.90 -12.44
C ARG A 18 -2.08 -8.49 -12.08
N ASN A 19 -2.94 -7.49 -12.28
CA ASN A 19 -2.61 -6.09 -12.00
C ASN A 19 -2.92 -5.63 -10.57
N VAL A 20 -3.33 -6.53 -9.66
CA VAL A 20 -3.55 -6.16 -8.24
C VAL A 20 -2.26 -5.64 -7.60
N ILE A 21 -1.12 -6.23 -7.94
CA ILE A 21 0.21 -5.78 -7.52
C ILE A 21 1.04 -5.61 -8.80
N PRO A 22 1.25 -4.37 -9.28
CA PRO A 22 2.06 -4.12 -10.47
C PRO A 22 3.52 -4.57 -10.28
N ASP A 23 4.21 -4.89 -11.38
CA ASP A 23 5.60 -5.38 -11.36
C ASP A 23 6.60 -4.44 -10.65
N SER A 24 6.31 -3.14 -10.62
CA SER A 24 7.12 -2.12 -9.95
C SER A 24 6.85 -2.00 -8.45
N VAL A 25 5.97 -2.82 -7.89
CA VAL A 25 5.54 -2.75 -6.48
C VAL A 25 6.03 -3.99 -5.73
N HIS A 26 6.74 -3.74 -4.62
CA HIS A 26 7.20 -4.80 -3.72
C HIS A 26 6.42 -4.76 -2.42
N CYS A 27 5.80 -5.89 -2.05
CA CYS A 27 5.12 -6.05 -0.77
C CYS A 27 6.06 -6.70 0.25
N VAL A 28 6.25 -6.04 1.40
CA VAL A 28 7.02 -6.56 2.53
C VAL A 28 6.09 -6.67 3.73
N TYR A 29 6.21 -7.76 4.48
CA TYR A 29 5.35 -8.04 5.64
C TYR A 29 6.19 -8.11 6.91
N THR A 30 5.74 -7.42 7.95
CA THR A 30 6.26 -7.51 9.32
C THR A 30 5.16 -7.89 10.30
N ARG A 31 5.52 -8.24 11.53
CA ARG A 31 4.57 -8.66 12.56
C ARG A 31 4.55 -7.63 13.69
N GLN A 32 3.35 -7.20 14.08
CA GLN A 32 3.12 -6.58 15.36
C GLN A 32 2.93 -7.70 16.41
N SER A 33 3.86 -7.81 17.36
CA SER A 33 3.91 -8.91 18.34
C SER A 33 2.73 -8.93 19.32
N ALA A 34 2.17 -7.76 19.63
CA ALA A 34 0.99 -7.58 20.47
C ALA A 34 0.19 -6.35 19.99
N PRO A 35 -1.15 -6.33 20.15
CA PRO A 35 -2.01 -5.24 19.69
C PRO A 35 -1.89 -3.99 20.57
N LEU A 36 -0.72 -3.34 20.54
CA LEU A 36 -0.36 -2.16 21.34
C LEU A 36 -0.68 -0.82 20.65
N GLY A 37 -1.52 -0.87 19.60
CA GLY A 37 -1.95 0.31 18.85
C GLY A 37 -1.04 0.70 17.68
N LEU A 38 -1.41 1.79 17.01
CA LEU A 38 -0.83 2.24 15.74
C LEU A 38 0.65 2.64 15.87
N GLY A 39 1.03 3.36 16.92
CA GLY A 39 2.42 3.77 17.12
C GLY A 39 3.38 2.58 17.19
N HIS A 40 2.97 1.50 17.87
CA HIS A 40 3.73 0.25 17.91
C HIS A 40 3.76 -0.45 16.54
N ALA A 41 2.64 -0.42 15.79
CA ALA A 41 2.58 -0.98 14.44
C ALA A 41 3.58 -0.26 13.50
N VAL A 42 3.60 1.07 13.52
CA VAL A 42 4.54 1.90 12.76
C VAL A 42 5.98 1.60 13.17
N LEU A 43 6.27 1.53 14.48
CA LEU A 43 7.61 1.20 14.97
C LEU A 43 8.08 -0.20 14.54
N SER A 44 7.16 -1.17 14.42
CA SER A 44 7.47 -2.54 13.97
C SER A 44 7.98 -2.60 12.52
N ALA A 45 7.79 -1.54 11.73
CA ALA A 45 8.29 -1.40 10.37
C ALA A 45 9.61 -0.60 10.27
N ALA A 46 10.14 -0.07 11.38
CA ALA A 46 11.27 0.87 11.37
C ALA A 46 12.53 0.29 10.70
N SER A 47 12.85 -0.99 10.91
CA SER A 47 14.01 -1.64 10.29
C SER A 47 13.88 -1.83 8.78
N ILE A 48 12.64 -1.88 8.26
CA ILE A 48 12.35 -2.02 6.82
C ILE A 48 12.45 -0.65 6.14
N ILE A 49 11.94 0.39 6.79
CA ILE A 49 11.88 1.75 6.25
C ILE A 49 13.23 2.47 6.34
N GLY A 50 13.97 2.28 7.43
CA GLY A 50 15.21 3.00 7.69
C GLY A 50 14.96 4.48 7.99
N ASN A 51 15.80 5.37 7.43
CA ASN A 51 15.74 6.81 7.65
C ASN A 51 15.12 7.58 6.47
N GLU A 52 14.16 6.96 5.79
CA GLU A 52 13.44 7.56 4.67
C GLU A 52 12.04 8.04 5.11
N PRO A 53 11.54 9.16 4.55
CA PRO A 53 10.16 9.57 4.78
C PRO A 53 9.19 8.52 4.20
N PHE A 54 8.10 8.26 4.91
CA PHE A 54 7.12 7.26 4.51
C PHE A 54 5.70 7.71 4.84
N ALA A 55 4.73 7.08 4.16
CA ALA A 55 3.31 7.29 4.41
C ALA A 55 2.72 6.14 5.23
N VAL A 56 1.74 6.46 6.07
CA VAL A 56 0.92 5.49 6.78
C VAL A 56 -0.51 5.60 6.24
N LEU A 57 -1.04 4.48 5.72
CA LEU A 57 -2.43 4.38 5.28
C LEU A 57 -3.15 3.37 6.17
N LEU A 58 -4.28 3.78 6.74
CA LEU A 58 -5.18 2.90 7.49
C LEU A 58 -6.23 2.36 6.54
N ALA A 59 -6.38 1.03 6.48
CA ALA A 59 -7.25 0.38 5.51
C ALA A 59 -8.75 0.60 5.78
N ASP A 60 -9.10 0.99 7.00
CA ASP A 60 -10.46 1.31 7.43
C ASP A 60 -10.90 2.74 7.05
N ASP A 61 -9.94 3.63 6.71
CA ASP A 61 -10.24 4.97 6.21
C ASP A 61 -10.39 4.97 4.68
N MET A 62 -11.62 4.83 4.21
CA MET A 62 -11.95 4.98 2.79
C MET A 62 -12.20 6.46 2.47
N ILE A 63 -11.31 7.05 1.67
CA ILE A 63 -11.41 8.45 1.26
C ILE A 63 -11.77 8.53 -0.21
N ASP A 64 -12.96 9.08 -0.50
CA ASP A 64 -13.43 9.34 -1.86
C ASP A 64 -13.25 10.83 -2.19
N ALA A 65 -12.31 11.12 -3.08
CA ALA A 65 -11.96 12.47 -3.50
C ALA A 65 -11.57 12.47 -4.98
N GLU A 66 -11.84 13.58 -5.67
CA GLU A 66 -11.50 13.75 -7.09
C GLU A 66 -10.00 13.55 -7.36
N MET A 67 -9.16 14.00 -6.43
CA MET A 67 -7.72 13.78 -6.45
C MET A 67 -7.29 12.84 -5.32
N PRO A 68 -6.36 11.90 -5.56
CA PRO A 68 -5.86 11.02 -4.52
C PRO A 68 -5.20 11.81 -3.38
N VAL A 69 -5.80 11.75 -2.18
CA VAL A 69 -5.37 12.52 -1.01
C VAL A 69 -3.91 12.27 -0.66
N ILE A 70 -3.46 11.00 -0.72
CA ILE A 70 -2.05 10.69 -0.45
C ILE A 70 -1.09 11.36 -1.45
N GLY A 71 -1.49 11.48 -2.71
CA GLY A 71 -0.70 12.15 -3.73
C GLY A 71 -0.56 13.65 -3.45
N GLU A 72 -1.61 14.29 -2.92
CA GLU A 72 -1.56 15.69 -2.49
C GLU A 72 -0.71 15.87 -1.22
N MET A 73 -0.86 14.98 -0.23
CA MET A 73 -0.05 15.00 0.99
C MET A 73 1.45 14.87 0.68
N ILE A 74 1.85 13.99 -0.23
CA ILE A 74 3.24 13.84 -0.66
C ILE A 74 3.76 15.12 -1.31
N LYS A 75 2.99 15.73 -2.22
CA LYS A 75 3.35 17.00 -2.87
C LYS A 75 3.57 18.11 -1.85
N ASN A 76 2.75 18.19 -0.81
CA ASN A 76 2.86 19.21 0.23
C ASN A 76 4.00 18.92 1.21
N CYS A 77 4.21 17.66 1.60
CA CYS A 77 5.31 17.24 2.47
C CYS A 77 6.68 17.59 1.84
N ALA A 78 6.83 17.37 0.53
CA ALA A 78 8.06 17.71 -0.20
C ALA A 78 8.39 19.22 -0.21
N ARG A 79 7.44 20.09 0.17
CA ARG A 79 7.62 21.56 0.21
C ARG A 79 8.01 22.07 1.59
N ILE A 80 8.02 21.22 2.61
CA ILE A 80 8.40 21.60 3.98
C ILE A 80 9.92 21.48 4.11
N PRO A 81 10.65 22.55 4.44
CA PRO A 81 12.09 22.47 4.67
C PRO A 81 12.39 21.58 5.89
N ARG A 82 13.42 20.73 5.77
CA ARG A 82 13.90 19.83 6.83
C ARG A 82 14.59 20.59 7.95
#